data_AF-A0A7K4GXE6-F1
#
_entry.id   AF-A0A7K4GXE6-F1
#
_cell.length_a   1.000
_cell.length_b   1.000
_cell.length_c   1.000
_cell.angle_alpha   90.00
_cell.angle_beta   90.00
_cell.angle_gamma   90.00
#
_symmetry.space_group_name_H-M   'P 1'
#
loop_
_entity.id
_entity.type
_entity.pdbx_description
1 polymer ?
#
loop_
_entity_poly.entity_id
_entity_poly.type
_entity_poly.pdbx_seq_one_letter_code
_entity_poly.pdbx_strand_id
1 'polypeptide(L)'
;MKLTDIIGLEEKHAKLLEREGISSTEDLIPLTKSQIGKLARKIGISVKTLDTWQEHAELMQIQGVGPEMANALNLIGIDSVKEFAYRNSKSTLEKLKQLKKDNPKDLAKVPSQKDVESWIKAAKDISGAPEKKPAKKPAKKPVKKDDATPSPIPKIDYVPIEEFKGEYGEYGPDYWNNKWETAPIIYTGRALRAEVYKKQIDVDVKAFIKKNDAILWHVVTQIGLRRETPNETAFAIQNFVCNFLKYKYDDLTAEVPEFWLMPWESVQAEIGDCEDGAILIAALLINAGIPNWRVKVAAAEVVTDPIFAPSDTEVGGHAYCLYLADKPDSKRKLEWVILDWCYLQDPEVPIEQKPLARDGGTEGAYRDVLFTFNDEFSWAQSSLEVKEGRISKNRTVKKDEIIAPLEDILKHLADEELKKIFRKYGIEIE
;
A
#
# COMPACT_ATOMS: atom_id res chain seq x y z
N MET A 1 3.96 33.85 -10.84
CA MET A 1 4.91 34.29 -9.79
C MET A 1 6.33 33.92 -10.24
N LYS A 2 7.40 34.34 -9.55
CA LYS A 2 8.76 33.90 -9.92
C LYS A 2 9.00 32.50 -9.39
N LEU A 3 9.82 31.71 -10.09
CA LEU A 3 10.20 30.37 -9.62
C LEU A 3 10.84 30.42 -8.22
N THR A 4 11.67 31.42 -7.95
CA THR A 4 12.33 31.61 -6.66
C THR A 4 11.41 32.03 -5.52
N ASP A 5 10.13 32.32 -5.79
CA ASP A 5 9.14 32.50 -4.75
C ASP A 5 8.79 31.14 -4.10
N ILE A 6 8.96 30.01 -4.78
CA ILE A 6 8.71 28.66 -4.25
C ILE A 6 9.78 28.32 -3.21
N ILE A 7 9.33 27.98 -1.99
CA ILE A 7 10.22 27.54 -0.92
C ILE A 7 10.97 26.27 -1.34
N GLY A 8 12.30 26.29 -1.24
CA GLY A 8 13.18 25.21 -1.66
C GLY A 8 13.65 25.30 -3.13
N LEU A 9 13.11 26.21 -3.94
CA LEU A 9 13.54 26.46 -5.31
C LEU A 9 14.58 27.59 -5.34
N GLU A 10 15.85 27.23 -5.20
CA GLU A 10 16.97 28.17 -5.25
C GLU A 10 17.22 28.75 -6.66
N GLU A 11 17.81 29.95 -6.71
CA GLU A 11 18.17 30.67 -7.95
C GLU A 11 18.96 29.81 -8.96
N LYS A 12 19.81 28.90 -8.46
CA LYS A 12 20.58 27.99 -9.34
C LYS A 12 19.68 27.02 -10.09
N HIS A 13 18.61 26.53 -9.46
CA HIS A 13 17.64 25.62 -10.08
C HIS A 13 16.66 26.38 -10.96
N ALA A 14 16.26 27.61 -10.56
CA ALA A 14 15.45 28.49 -11.40
C ALA A 14 16.10 28.73 -12.77
N LYS A 15 17.41 29.06 -12.80
CA LYS A 15 18.16 29.23 -14.05
C LYS A 15 18.25 27.96 -14.91
N LEU A 16 18.24 26.79 -14.29
CA LEU A 16 18.23 25.52 -15.03
C LEU A 16 16.85 25.26 -15.64
N LEU A 17 15.78 25.53 -14.89
CA LEU A 17 14.40 25.46 -15.38
C LEU A 17 14.14 26.45 -16.53
N GLU A 18 14.66 27.68 -16.42
CA GLU A 18 14.55 28.71 -17.47
C GLU A 18 15.19 28.25 -18.78
N ARG A 19 16.34 27.57 -18.72
CA ARG A 19 17.01 26.99 -19.91
C ARG A 19 16.19 25.89 -20.56
N GLU A 20 15.30 25.26 -19.80
CA GLU A 20 14.38 24.21 -20.24
C GLU A 20 13.01 24.77 -20.64
N GLY A 21 12.86 26.10 -20.69
CA GLY A 21 11.62 26.78 -21.11
C GLY A 21 10.60 26.97 -19.99
N ILE A 22 10.96 26.69 -18.74
CA ILE A 22 10.12 26.92 -17.56
C ILE A 22 10.59 28.19 -16.88
N SER A 23 9.87 29.30 -17.07
CA SER A 23 10.30 30.64 -16.65
C SER A 23 9.48 31.21 -15.49
N SER A 24 8.36 30.57 -15.18
CA SER A 24 7.39 31.01 -14.18
C SER A 24 6.83 29.83 -13.39
N THR A 25 6.23 30.11 -12.25
CA THR A 25 5.50 29.09 -11.46
C THR A 25 4.37 28.45 -12.27
N GLU A 26 3.73 29.23 -13.13
CA GLU A 26 2.62 28.80 -13.97
C GLU A 26 3.05 27.76 -15.01
N ASP A 27 4.30 27.83 -15.48
CA ASP A 27 4.88 26.87 -16.42
C ASP A 27 5.10 25.48 -15.79
N LEU A 28 5.21 25.39 -14.45
CA LEU A 28 5.36 24.11 -13.74
C LEU A 28 4.05 23.31 -13.70
N ILE A 29 2.91 23.97 -13.57
CA ILE A 29 1.60 23.36 -13.32
C ILE A 29 1.17 22.34 -14.40
N PRO A 30 1.32 22.60 -15.71
CA PRO A 30 0.85 21.66 -16.73
C PRO A 30 1.78 20.46 -16.96
N LEU A 31 2.92 20.37 -16.26
CA LEU A 31 3.86 19.26 -16.47
C LEU A 31 3.25 17.94 -16.02
N THR A 32 3.27 16.94 -16.90
CA THR A 32 2.90 15.57 -16.55
C THR A 32 4.01 14.90 -15.72
N LYS A 33 3.68 13.85 -14.96
CA LYS A 33 4.67 13.03 -14.23
C LYS A 33 5.85 12.59 -15.11
N SER A 34 5.60 12.25 -16.37
CA SER A 34 6.65 11.88 -17.34
C SER A 34 7.57 13.06 -17.67
N GLN A 35 7.00 14.26 -17.87
CA GLN A 35 7.77 15.48 -18.11
C GLN A 35 8.58 15.90 -16.89
N ILE A 36 7.99 15.83 -15.68
CA ILE A 36 8.70 16.06 -14.40
C ILE A 36 9.88 15.10 -14.29
N GLY A 37 9.67 13.79 -14.53
CA GLY A 37 10.75 12.80 -14.47
C GLY A 37 11.89 13.07 -15.45
N LYS A 38 11.58 13.50 -16.68
CA LYS A 38 12.60 13.87 -17.68
C LYS A 38 13.33 15.16 -17.30
N LEU A 39 12.59 16.18 -16.86
CA LEU A 39 13.13 17.48 -16.51
C LEU A 39 14.03 17.42 -15.28
N ALA A 40 13.59 16.73 -14.22
CA ALA A 40 14.36 16.51 -13.00
C ALA A 40 15.71 15.85 -13.27
N ARG A 41 15.73 14.78 -14.10
CA ARG A 41 16.98 14.14 -14.54
C ARG A 41 17.89 15.09 -15.32
N LYS A 42 17.31 15.91 -16.21
CA LYS A 42 18.07 16.83 -17.06
C LYS A 42 18.73 17.97 -16.26
N ILE A 43 18.07 18.46 -15.22
CA ILE A 43 18.60 19.54 -14.36
C ILE A 43 19.30 19.02 -13.09
N GLY A 44 19.39 17.70 -12.91
CA GLY A 44 20.18 17.07 -11.85
C GLY A 44 19.56 17.15 -10.45
N ILE A 45 18.23 17.06 -10.35
CA ILE A 45 17.51 17.03 -9.07
C ILE A 45 16.63 15.78 -8.95
N SER A 46 16.15 15.49 -7.75
CA SER A 46 15.21 14.38 -7.55
C SER A 46 13.85 14.69 -8.17
N VAL A 47 13.16 13.65 -8.67
CA VAL A 47 11.79 13.80 -9.21
C VAL A 47 10.87 14.39 -8.14
N LYS A 48 10.97 13.90 -6.90
CA LYS A 48 10.21 14.38 -5.74
C LYS A 48 10.40 15.89 -5.51
N THR A 49 11.62 16.40 -5.63
CA THR A 49 11.89 17.84 -5.47
C THR A 49 11.15 18.68 -6.50
N LEU A 50 11.15 18.25 -7.77
CA LEU A 50 10.44 18.96 -8.84
C LEU A 50 8.92 18.82 -8.70
N ASP A 51 8.44 17.65 -8.26
CA ASP A 51 7.04 17.37 -7.94
C ASP A 51 6.54 18.34 -6.85
N THR A 52 7.26 18.48 -5.75
CA THR A 52 6.94 19.44 -4.68
C THR A 52 6.92 20.89 -5.16
N TRP A 53 7.82 21.28 -6.08
CA TRP A 53 7.76 22.62 -6.67
C TRP A 53 6.50 22.82 -7.53
N GLN A 54 6.07 21.80 -8.27
CA GLN A 54 4.81 21.83 -9.00
C GLN A 54 3.61 21.92 -8.05
N GLU A 55 3.58 21.12 -6.98
CA GLU A 55 2.52 21.13 -5.95
C GLU A 55 2.39 22.52 -5.31
N HIS A 56 3.52 23.14 -4.93
CA HIS A 56 3.54 24.51 -4.41
C HIS A 56 3.00 25.50 -5.44
N ALA A 57 3.45 25.42 -6.69
CA ALA A 57 2.96 26.27 -7.77
C ALA A 57 1.45 26.10 -7.99
N GLU A 58 0.94 24.87 -7.91
CA GLU A 58 -0.48 24.57 -8.07
C GLU A 58 -1.30 25.23 -6.95
N LEU A 59 -0.90 25.07 -5.69
CA LEU A 59 -1.57 25.64 -4.52
C LEU A 59 -1.54 27.18 -4.51
N MET A 60 -0.45 27.78 -5.00
CA MET A 60 -0.29 29.24 -5.11
C MET A 60 -1.24 29.90 -6.12
N GLN A 61 -1.97 29.12 -6.93
CA GLN A 61 -3.08 29.64 -7.75
C GLN A 61 -4.28 30.11 -6.90
N ILE A 62 -4.41 29.61 -5.67
CA ILE A 62 -5.51 29.96 -4.78
C ILE A 62 -5.27 31.37 -4.24
N GLN A 63 -6.20 32.29 -4.52
CA GLN A 63 -6.07 33.67 -4.05
C GLN A 63 -5.94 33.73 -2.52
N GLY A 64 -4.83 34.31 -2.06
CA GLY A 64 -4.50 34.43 -0.64
C GLY A 64 -3.59 33.32 -0.09
N VAL A 65 -3.24 32.32 -0.90
CA VAL A 65 -2.20 31.31 -0.59
C VAL A 65 -0.88 31.79 -1.19
N GLY A 66 0.01 32.30 -0.34
CA GLY A 66 1.39 32.64 -0.70
C GLY A 66 2.35 31.45 -0.51
N PRO A 67 3.66 31.62 -0.81
CA PRO A 67 4.62 30.52 -0.77
C PRO A 67 4.74 29.80 0.57
N GLU A 68 4.74 30.55 1.67
CA GLU A 68 4.77 30.00 3.01
C GLU A 68 3.54 29.13 3.30
N MET A 69 2.35 29.60 2.88
CA MET A 69 1.12 28.86 3.08
C MET A 69 1.04 27.63 2.18
N ALA A 70 1.52 27.70 0.93
CA ALA A 70 1.59 26.56 0.03
C ALA A 70 2.51 25.45 0.60
N ASN A 71 3.69 25.84 1.09
CA ASN A 71 4.59 24.92 1.80
C ASN A 71 3.93 24.33 3.06
N ALA A 72 3.26 25.16 3.87
CA ALA A 72 2.57 24.69 5.07
C ALA A 72 1.40 23.73 4.75
N LEU A 73 0.69 23.95 3.65
CA LEU A 73 -0.39 23.07 3.17
C LEU A 73 0.18 21.72 2.70
N ASN A 74 1.25 21.72 1.89
CA ASN A 74 1.95 20.52 1.44
C ASN A 74 2.49 19.71 2.64
N LEU A 75 3.12 20.37 3.62
CA LEU A 75 3.61 19.72 4.85
C LEU A 75 2.51 19.09 5.71
N ILE A 76 1.24 19.47 5.55
CA ILE A 76 0.09 18.82 6.23
C ILE A 76 -0.66 17.83 5.31
N GLY A 77 -0.05 17.48 4.17
CA GLY A 77 -0.53 16.54 3.16
C GLY A 77 -1.69 17.09 2.35
N ILE A 78 -1.57 18.32 1.85
CA ILE A 78 -2.49 18.92 0.88
C ILE A 78 -1.62 19.35 -0.29
N ASP A 79 -1.58 18.53 -1.33
CA ASP A 79 -0.53 18.60 -2.35
C ASP A 79 -1.06 19.19 -3.67
N SER A 80 -2.38 19.31 -3.82
CA SER A 80 -3.01 19.88 -5.02
C SER A 80 -4.22 20.76 -4.70
N VAL A 81 -4.62 21.59 -5.66
CA VAL A 81 -5.84 22.39 -5.56
C VAL A 81 -7.07 21.49 -5.51
N LYS A 82 -7.05 20.40 -6.30
CA LYS A 82 -8.13 19.41 -6.30
C LYS A 82 -8.29 18.77 -4.93
N GLU A 83 -7.20 18.38 -4.29
CA GLU A 83 -7.26 17.81 -2.95
C GLU A 83 -7.79 18.82 -1.94
N PHE A 84 -7.29 20.07 -1.99
CA PHE A 84 -7.73 21.10 -1.07
C PHE A 84 -9.23 21.39 -1.17
N ALA A 85 -9.81 21.30 -2.38
CA ALA A 85 -11.23 21.48 -2.63
C ALA A 85 -12.13 20.51 -1.83
N TYR A 86 -11.63 19.34 -1.45
CA TYR A 86 -12.39 18.34 -0.68
C TYR A 86 -12.13 18.38 0.84
N ARG A 87 -11.21 19.24 1.31
CA ARG A 87 -10.85 19.33 2.73
C ARG A 87 -11.92 20.03 3.58
N ASN A 88 -11.84 19.82 4.89
CA ASN A 88 -12.67 20.48 5.89
C ASN A 88 -11.92 21.63 6.55
N SER A 89 -12.49 22.84 6.55
CA SER A 89 -11.82 24.04 7.06
C SER A 89 -11.37 23.96 8.52
N LYS A 90 -12.13 23.30 9.39
CA LYS A 90 -11.76 23.12 10.80
C LYS A 90 -10.59 22.17 10.95
N SER A 91 -10.65 21.03 10.27
CA SER A 91 -9.57 20.02 10.32
C SER A 91 -8.27 20.60 9.76
N THR A 92 -8.33 21.28 8.61
CA THR A 92 -7.17 21.95 8.01
C THR A 92 -6.59 23.02 8.94
N LEU A 93 -7.44 23.83 9.59
CA LEU A 93 -6.97 24.85 10.54
C LEU A 93 -6.27 24.22 11.76
N GLU A 94 -6.81 23.14 12.32
CA GLU A 94 -6.16 22.45 13.43
C GLU A 94 -4.82 21.83 13.03
N LYS A 95 -4.72 21.25 11.82
CA LYS A 95 -3.44 20.76 11.28
C LYS A 95 -2.41 21.89 11.11
N LEU A 96 -2.81 23.06 10.60
CA LEU A 96 -1.91 24.22 10.48
C LEU A 96 -1.46 24.77 11.85
N LYS A 97 -2.35 24.77 12.86
CA LYS A 97 -1.96 25.10 14.24
C LYS A 97 -0.93 24.13 14.80
N GLN A 98 -1.14 22.84 14.53
CA GLN A 98 -0.23 21.79 14.98
C GLN A 98 1.14 21.91 14.30
N LEU A 99 1.17 22.11 12.98
CA LEU A 99 2.41 22.40 12.24
C LEU A 99 3.15 23.60 12.84
N LYS A 100 2.45 24.72 13.10
CA LYS A 100 3.06 25.90 13.75
C LYS A 100 3.66 25.58 15.11
N LYS A 101 2.99 24.75 15.90
CA LYS A 101 3.44 24.36 17.25
C LYS A 101 4.72 23.53 17.17
N ASP A 102 4.79 22.63 16.20
CA ASP A 102 5.88 21.68 16.10
C ASP A 102 7.09 22.25 15.35
N ASN A 103 6.84 22.97 14.26
CA ASN A 103 7.84 23.61 13.41
C ASN A 103 7.49 25.09 13.22
N PRO A 104 7.77 25.96 14.21
CA PRO A 104 7.37 27.36 14.17
C PRO A 104 7.99 28.18 13.03
N LYS A 105 9.03 27.65 12.36
CA LYS A 105 9.71 28.26 11.21
C LYS A 105 8.97 28.06 9.88
N ASP A 106 8.15 27.01 9.78
CA ASP A 106 7.51 26.62 8.51
C ASP A 106 6.19 27.35 8.26
N LEU A 107 5.69 28.04 9.28
CA LEU A 107 4.49 28.86 9.21
C LEU A 107 4.63 30.02 10.19
N ALA A 108 4.68 31.27 9.76
CA ALA A 108 4.85 32.43 10.63
C ALA A 108 3.58 32.68 11.45
N LYS A 109 2.42 32.68 10.78
CA LYS A 109 1.11 32.97 11.38
C LYS A 109 0.08 31.93 10.95
N VAL A 110 -0.65 31.40 11.93
CA VAL A 110 -1.80 30.53 11.67
C VAL A 110 -2.94 31.36 11.06
N PRO A 111 -3.57 30.91 9.95
CA PRO A 111 -4.68 31.63 9.33
C PRO A 111 -5.95 31.59 10.21
N SER A 112 -6.93 32.42 9.89
CA SER A 112 -8.25 32.29 10.49
C SER A 112 -9.05 31.16 9.83
N GLN A 113 -10.08 30.65 10.50
CA GLN A 113 -10.98 29.66 9.91
C GLN A 113 -11.64 30.19 8.61
N LYS A 114 -11.93 31.50 8.56
CA LYS A 114 -12.53 32.14 7.38
C LYS A 114 -11.58 32.15 6.18
N ASP A 115 -10.28 32.34 6.43
CA ASP A 115 -9.27 32.30 5.36
C ASP A 115 -9.23 30.90 4.74
N VAL A 116 -9.19 29.86 5.57
CA VAL A 116 -9.20 28.46 5.11
C VAL A 116 -10.50 28.11 4.37
N GLU A 117 -11.65 28.58 4.85
CA GLU A 117 -12.93 28.41 4.16
C GLU A 117 -12.93 29.09 2.78
N SER A 118 -12.36 30.29 2.69
CA SER A 118 -12.21 31.03 1.43
C SER A 118 -11.30 30.30 0.46
N TRP A 119 -10.18 29.74 0.93
CA TRP A 119 -9.25 28.98 0.09
C TRP A 119 -9.85 27.68 -0.42
N ILE A 120 -10.57 26.94 0.43
CA ILE A 120 -11.29 25.72 0.01
C ILE A 120 -12.34 26.05 -1.05
N LYS A 121 -13.03 27.18 -0.91
CA LYS A 121 -14.00 27.64 -1.92
C LYS A 121 -13.30 27.97 -3.24
N ALA A 122 -12.24 28.78 -3.21
CA ALA A 122 -11.46 29.10 -4.40
C ALA A 122 -10.86 27.85 -5.06
N ALA A 123 -10.44 26.86 -4.26
CA ALA A 123 -9.93 25.59 -4.76
C ALA A 123 -11.01 24.77 -5.50
N LYS A 124 -12.27 24.79 -5.03
CA LYS A 124 -13.41 24.19 -5.75
C LYS A 124 -13.67 24.88 -7.07
N ASP A 125 -13.63 26.21 -7.07
CA ASP A 125 -13.86 27.02 -8.27
C ASP A 125 -12.79 26.73 -9.35
N ILE A 126 -11.52 26.59 -8.95
CA ILE A 126 -10.41 26.25 -9.85
C ILE A 126 -10.49 24.80 -10.35
N SER A 127 -10.86 23.84 -9.48
CA SER A 127 -10.85 22.40 -9.82
C SER A 127 -12.14 21.89 -10.48
N GLY A 128 -13.21 22.70 -10.53
CA GLY A 128 -14.51 22.27 -11.06
C GLY A 128 -15.27 21.29 -10.17
N ALA A 129 -14.93 21.18 -8.88
CA ALA A 129 -15.57 20.27 -7.94
C ALA A 129 -17.01 20.73 -7.59
N PRO A 130 -18.01 19.82 -7.52
CA PRO A 130 -19.40 20.20 -7.28
C PRO A 130 -19.63 20.80 -5.87
N GLU A 131 -20.44 21.85 -5.78
CA GLU A 131 -20.86 22.44 -4.49
C GLU A 131 -21.70 21.45 -3.68
N LYS A 132 -21.13 20.83 -2.65
CA LYS A 132 -21.93 20.20 -1.57
C LYS A 132 -22.59 21.30 -0.73
N LYS A 133 -23.92 21.37 -0.76
CA LYS A 133 -24.73 22.22 0.14
C LYS A 133 -24.36 21.96 1.60
N PRO A 134 -24.29 23.00 2.46
CA PRO A 134 -23.89 22.83 3.85
C PRO A 134 -24.89 21.94 4.57
N ALA A 135 -24.41 20.82 5.13
CA ALA A 135 -25.19 19.98 6.01
C ALA A 135 -25.64 20.81 7.23
N LYS A 136 -26.96 20.90 7.46
CA LYS A 136 -27.52 21.46 8.69
C LYS A 136 -26.89 20.74 9.88
N LYS A 137 -26.33 21.49 10.82
CA LYS A 137 -25.91 20.96 12.13
C LYS A 137 -27.08 20.15 12.71
N PRO A 138 -26.89 18.87 13.08
CA PRO A 138 -27.93 18.18 13.81
C PRO A 138 -28.08 18.88 15.16
N ALA A 139 -29.30 19.33 15.46
CA ALA A 139 -29.67 19.68 16.82
C ALA A 139 -29.35 18.48 17.72
N LYS A 140 -28.81 18.72 18.92
CA LYS A 140 -28.66 17.69 19.95
C LYS A 140 -30.04 17.06 20.19
N LYS A 141 -30.29 15.90 19.58
CA LYS A 141 -31.41 15.05 19.96
C LYS A 141 -31.04 14.40 21.29
N PRO A 142 -31.98 14.27 22.23
CA PRO A 142 -31.74 13.47 23.42
C PRO A 142 -31.36 12.05 22.95
N VAL A 143 -30.35 11.47 23.59
CA VAL A 143 -29.91 10.09 23.36
C VAL A 143 -31.14 9.21 23.48
N LYS A 144 -31.69 8.78 22.35
CA LYS A 144 -32.59 7.63 22.34
C LYS A 144 -31.71 6.44 22.66
N LYS A 145 -32.12 5.63 23.64
CA LYS A 145 -31.62 4.25 23.72
C LYS A 145 -31.88 3.64 22.34
N ASP A 146 -30.81 3.21 21.69
CA ASP A 146 -30.90 2.48 20.44
C ASP A 146 -31.61 1.14 20.73
N ASP A 147 -32.92 1.10 20.55
CA ASP A 147 -33.64 -0.13 20.21
C ASP A 147 -33.43 -0.42 18.71
N ALA A 148 -32.16 -0.33 18.26
CA ALA A 148 -31.78 -0.91 16.99
C ALA A 148 -31.85 -2.42 17.19
N THR A 149 -32.95 -3.03 16.71
CA THR A 149 -32.92 -4.45 16.39
C THR A 149 -31.65 -4.68 15.56
N PRO A 150 -30.70 -5.51 16.03
CA PRO A 150 -29.49 -5.76 15.26
C PRO A 150 -29.92 -6.25 13.88
N SER A 151 -29.46 -5.58 12.83
CA SER A 151 -29.53 -6.14 11.48
C SER A 151 -28.98 -7.56 11.60
N PRO A 152 -29.70 -8.59 11.13
CA PRO A 152 -29.24 -9.96 11.29
C PRO A 152 -27.85 -10.05 10.65
N ILE A 153 -26.84 -10.37 11.48
CA ILE A 153 -25.50 -10.65 11.00
C ILE A 153 -25.66 -11.75 9.95
N PRO A 154 -25.23 -11.53 8.69
CA PRO A 154 -25.32 -12.55 7.67
C PRO A 154 -24.71 -13.84 8.21
N LYS A 155 -25.48 -14.93 8.25
CA LYS A 155 -24.92 -16.24 8.54
C LYS A 155 -24.10 -16.66 7.33
N ILE A 156 -22.80 -16.43 7.40
CA ILE A 156 -21.85 -16.92 6.40
C ILE A 156 -21.67 -18.42 6.69
N ASP A 157 -22.06 -19.27 5.73
CA ASP A 157 -21.80 -20.70 5.79
C ASP A 157 -20.34 -20.97 5.40
N TYR A 158 -19.44 -20.58 6.31
CA TYR A 158 -18.01 -20.72 6.13
C TYR A 158 -17.62 -22.20 6.15
N VAL A 159 -17.06 -22.67 5.04
CA VAL A 159 -16.55 -24.04 4.90
C VAL A 159 -15.11 -23.98 4.40
N PRO A 160 -14.10 -24.33 5.21
CA PRO A 160 -12.71 -24.36 4.77
C PRO A 160 -12.57 -25.13 3.46
N ILE A 161 -11.81 -24.57 2.53
CA ILE A 161 -11.57 -25.20 1.22
C ILE A 161 -10.60 -26.37 1.40
N GLU A 162 -10.94 -27.52 0.82
CA GLU A 162 -10.06 -28.70 0.88
C GLU A 162 -8.73 -28.45 0.16
N GLU A 163 -7.64 -28.89 0.78
CA GLU A 163 -6.31 -28.77 0.19
C GLU A 163 -6.18 -29.59 -1.10
N PHE A 164 -5.40 -29.08 -2.05
CA PHE A 164 -4.98 -29.86 -3.21
C PHE A 164 -4.15 -31.06 -2.75
N LYS A 165 -4.54 -32.24 -3.23
CA LYS A 165 -3.80 -33.50 -3.03
C LYS A 165 -3.02 -33.84 -4.30
N GLY A 166 -1.88 -34.49 -4.11
CA GLY A 166 -1.05 -34.95 -5.20
C GLY A 166 -0.06 -36.02 -4.74
N GLU A 167 0.44 -36.80 -5.69
CA GLU A 167 1.54 -37.73 -5.46
C GLU A 167 2.85 -37.02 -5.80
N TYR A 168 3.61 -36.63 -4.78
CA TYR A 168 4.81 -35.78 -4.93
C TYR A 168 6.12 -36.57 -4.95
N GLY A 169 6.07 -37.89 -4.74
CA GLY A 169 7.23 -38.77 -4.72
C GLY A 169 8.28 -38.36 -3.66
N GLU A 170 9.56 -38.49 -4.02
CA GLU A 170 10.71 -38.15 -3.15
C GLU A 170 10.75 -36.66 -2.75
N TYR A 171 10.24 -35.77 -3.60
CA TYR A 171 10.26 -34.32 -3.38
C TYR A 171 8.92 -33.79 -2.87
N GLY A 172 8.30 -34.55 -1.95
CA GLY A 172 7.04 -34.19 -1.31
C GLY A 172 7.19 -33.33 -0.04
N PRO A 173 6.13 -33.25 0.78
CA PRO A 173 6.08 -32.42 1.98
C PRO A 173 7.26 -32.68 2.93
N ASP A 174 7.60 -33.95 3.16
CA ASP A 174 8.69 -34.35 4.04
C ASP A 174 10.03 -33.80 3.57
N TYR A 175 10.29 -33.81 2.26
CA TYR A 175 11.51 -33.23 1.71
C TYR A 175 11.52 -31.71 1.92
N TRP A 176 10.46 -30.99 1.52
CA TRP A 176 10.48 -29.52 1.51
C TRP A 176 10.40 -28.89 2.89
N ASN A 177 9.68 -29.50 3.84
CA ASN A 177 9.60 -29.02 5.21
C ASN A 177 10.93 -29.20 5.96
N ASN A 178 11.66 -30.29 5.70
CA ASN A 178 12.90 -30.63 6.40
C ASN A 178 14.17 -30.23 5.65
N LYS A 179 14.06 -29.67 4.44
CA LYS A 179 15.21 -29.27 3.62
C LYS A 179 16.06 -28.18 4.27
N TRP A 180 15.45 -27.32 5.07
CA TRP A 180 16.11 -26.20 5.73
C TRP A 180 15.83 -26.24 7.23
N GLU A 181 16.82 -25.81 8.02
CA GLU A 181 16.67 -25.69 9.47
C GLU A 181 15.62 -24.63 9.81
N THR A 182 14.76 -24.94 10.77
CA THR A 182 13.78 -24.00 11.28
C THR A 182 14.39 -23.14 12.37
N ALA A 183 13.99 -21.88 12.40
CA ALA A 183 14.44 -20.91 13.40
C ALA A 183 13.27 -20.01 13.77
N PRO A 184 13.11 -19.63 15.05
CA PRO A 184 12.13 -18.62 15.42
C PRO A 184 12.52 -17.27 14.81
N ILE A 185 11.52 -16.57 14.28
CA ILE A 185 11.67 -15.23 13.72
C ILE A 185 10.64 -14.34 14.39
N ILE A 186 11.14 -13.34 15.11
CA ILE A 186 10.33 -12.46 15.92
C ILE A 186 10.33 -11.07 15.28
N TYR A 187 9.15 -10.61 14.87
CA TYR A 187 8.90 -9.26 14.40
C TYR A 187 8.51 -8.37 15.58
N THR A 188 9.17 -7.21 15.70
CA THR A 188 9.02 -6.32 16.86
C THR A 188 8.34 -4.98 16.53
N GLY A 189 7.91 -4.79 15.27
CA GLY A 189 7.32 -3.52 14.80
C GLY A 189 5.83 -3.31 15.11
N ARG A 190 5.08 -4.35 15.53
CA ARG A 190 3.64 -4.18 15.82
C ARG A 190 3.45 -3.30 17.06
N ALA A 191 2.64 -2.26 16.95
CA ALA A 191 2.24 -1.42 18.07
C ALA A 191 0.77 -1.64 18.48
N LEU A 192 0.50 -1.76 19.78
CA LEU A 192 -0.87 -1.79 20.31
C LEU A 192 -1.49 -0.38 20.25
N ARG A 193 -2.45 -0.14 19.36
CA ARG A 193 -3.12 1.18 19.22
C ARG A 193 -4.15 1.41 20.35
N ALA A 194 -3.85 2.35 21.25
CA ALA A 194 -4.80 2.91 22.22
C ALA A 194 -4.47 4.39 22.51
N GLU A 195 -5.35 5.13 23.21
CA GLU A 195 -5.16 6.56 23.51
C GLU A 195 -3.82 6.89 24.22
N VAL A 196 -3.18 5.91 24.86
CA VAL A 196 -1.97 6.11 25.68
C VAL A 196 -0.90 5.00 25.53
N TYR A 197 -1.02 4.05 24.58
CA TYR A 197 -0.03 2.97 24.44
C TYR A 197 0.76 3.08 23.13
N LYS A 198 2.05 3.38 23.27
CA LYS A 198 3.11 3.25 22.24
C LYS A 198 4.00 2.03 22.57
N LYS A 199 3.39 0.92 22.98
CA LYS A 199 4.15 -0.29 23.33
C LYS A 199 4.19 -1.20 22.10
N GLN A 200 5.41 -1.42 21.60
CA GLN A 200 5.71 -2.47 20.64
C GLN A 200 5.47 -3.85 21.26
N ILE A 201 5.04 -4.79 20.44
CA ILE A 201 4.87 -6.19 20.82
C ILE A 201 5.65 -7.08 19.88
N ASP A 202 6.13 -8.16 20.45
CA ASP A 202 6.82 -9.21 19.73
C ASP A 202 5.78 -10.13 19.11
N VAL A 203 5.90 -10.38 17.81
CA VAL A 203 5.03 -11.24 17.04
C VAL A 203 5.89 -12.27 16.34
N ASP A 204 5.61 -13.55 16.57
CA ASP A 204 6.16 -14.61 15.73
C ASP A 204 5.62 -14.42 14.30
N VAL A 205 6.51 -14.30 13.31
CA VAL A 205 6.13 -13.97 11.92
C VAL A 205 5.10 -14.94 11.34
N LYS A 206 5.09 -16.20 11.80
CA LYS A 206 4.10 -17.19 11.38
C LYS A 206 2.66 -16.74 11.65
N ALA A 207 2.46 -15.90 12.66
CA ALA A 207 1.15 -15.39 13.03
C ALA A 207 0.51 -14.48 11.97
N PHE A 208 1.29 -13.92 11.04
CA PHE A 208 0.78 -13.06 9.96
C PHE A 208 0.11 -13.84 8.84
N ILE A 209 0.41 -15.13 8.67
CA ILE A 209 -0.26 -15.97 7.68
C ILE A 209 -1.39 -16.72 8.38
N LYS A 210 -2.63 -16.26 8.17
CA LYS A 210 -3.81 -16.93 8.75
C LYS A 210 -4.43 -17.91 7.78
N LYS A 211 -4.40 -19.18 8.17
CA LYS A 211 -5.24 -20.23 7.62
C LYS A 211 -6.61 -20.23 8.29
N ASN A 212 -7.62 -20.71 7.56
CA ASN A 212 -9.00 -20.83 8.03
C ASN A 212 -9.65 -19.50 8.42
N ASP A 213 -9.39 -18.45 7.64
CA ASP A 213 -9.97 -17.13 7.87
C ASP A 213 -11.25 -16.93 7.05
N ALA A 214 -12.32 -16.48 7.69
CA ALA A 214 -13.62 -16.33 7.05
C ALA A 214 -13.67 -15.18 6.03
N ILE A 215 -12.89 -14.12 6.22
CA ILE A 215 -12.80 -12.99 5.29
C ILE A 215 -12.04 -13.46 4.05
N LEU A 216 -10.89 -14.11 4.23
CA LEU A 216 -10.10 -14.62 3.11
C LEU A 216 -10.84 -15.70 2.33
N TRP A 217 -11.56 -16.59 3.01
CA TRP A 217 -12.44 -17.55 2.36
C TRP A 217 -13.49 -16.87 1.50
N HIS A 218 -14.09 -15.78 1.99
CA HIS A 218 -15.07 -15.04 1.22
C HIS A 218 -14.45 -14.36 -0.01
N VAL A 219 -13.25 -13.79 0.12
CA VAL A 219 -12.47 -13.25 -1.02
C VAL A 219 -12.21 -14.36 -2.05
N VAL A 220 -11.69 -15.52 -1.62
CA VAL A 220 -11.39 -16.64 -2.52
C VAL A 220 -12.63 -17.15 -3.24
N THR A 221 -13.76 -17.31 -2.53
CA THR A 221 -14.98 -17.90 -3.08
C THR A 221 -15.79 -16.94 -3.95
N GLN A 222 -15.96 -15.68 -3.55
CA GLN A 222 -16.72 -14.71 -4.35
C GLN A 222 -16.02 -14.35 -5.65
N ILE A 223 -14.69 -14.18 -5.61
CA ILE A 223 -13.92 -13.79 -6.80
C ILE A 223 -13.62 -15.02 -7.68
N GLY A 224 -13.78 -16.23 -7.12
CA GLY A 224 -13.42 -17.48 -7.80
C GLY A 224 -11.91 -17.61 -8.00
N LEU A 225 -11.13 -17.32 -6.95
CA LEU A 225 -9.66 -17.37 -7.02
C LEU A 225 -9.13 -18.81 -7.10
N ARG A 226 -9.81 -19.77 -6.47
CA ARG A 226 -9.47 -21.19 -6.64
C ARG A 226 -9.84 -21.67 -8.03
N ARG A 227 -8.87 -22.25 -8.73
CA ARG A 227 -9.00 -22.83 -10.08
C ARG A 227 -8.83 -24.35 -10.05
N GLU A 228 -8.83 -24.98 -11.23
CA GLU A 228 -8.74 -26.43 -11.36
C GLU A 228 -7.39 -26.96 -10.85
N THR A 229 -6.31 -26.22 -11.13
CA THR A 229 -4.95 -26.61 -10.72
C THR A 229 -4.36 -25.68 -9.66
N PRO A 230 -3.34 -26.16 -8.90
CA PRO A 230 -2.57 -25.31 -8.00
C PRO A 230 -1.92 -24.10 -8.69
N ASN A 231 -1.33 -24.30 -9.87
CA ASN A 231 -0.67 -23.24 -10.62
C ASN A 231 -1.65 -22.18 -11.13
N GLU A 232 -2.80 -22.57 -11.70
CA GLU A 232 -3.82 -21.59 -12.13
C GLU A 232 -4.41 -20.83 -10.94
N THR A 233 -4.54 -21.50 -9.78
CA THR A 233 -4.98 -20.85 -8.54
C THR A 233 -3.96 -19.80 -8.11
N ALA A 234 -2.67 -20.15 -8.11
CA ALA A 234 -1.60 -19.21 -7.77
C ALA A 234 -1.51 -18.03 -8.74
N PHE A 235 -1.67 -18.29 -10.03
CA PHE A 235 -1.74 -17.25 -11.06
C PHE A 235 -2.90 -16.28 -10.82
N ALA A 236 -4.10 -16.82 -10.60
CA ALA A 236 -5.30 -16.01 -10.35
C ALA A 236 -5.16 -15.15 -9.08
N ILE A 237 -4.54 -15.69 -8.03
CA ILE A 237 -4.30 -14.96 -6.78
C ILE A 237 -3.27 -13.85 -6.97
N GLN A 238 -2.13 -14.11 -7.61
CA GLN A 238 -1.13 -13.08 -7.89
C GLN A 238 -1.76 -11.94 -8.70
N ASN A 239 -2.45 -12.27 -9.80
CA ASN A 239 -3.09 -11.29 -10.65
C ASN A 239 -4.16 -10.46 -9.88
N PHE A 240 -4.95 -11.11 -9.02
CA PHE A 240 -5.90 -10.40 -8.16
C PHE A 240 -5.19 -9.40 -7.24
N VAL A 241 -4.16 -9.82 -6.50
CA VAL A 241 -3.49 -8.95 -5.53
C VAL A 241 -2.81 -7.77 -6.22
N CYS A 242 -2.10 -7.98 -7.34
CA CYS A 242 -1.44 -6.91 -8.09
C CYS A 242 -2.43 -5.85 -8.61
N ASN A 243 -3.66 -6.25 -8.93
CA ASN A 243 -4.70 -5.32 -9.42
C ASN A 243 -5.55 -4.70 -8.29
N PHE A 244 -5.61 -5.35 -7.14
CA PHE A 244 -6.45 -4.95 -6.01
C PHE A 244 -5.73 -4.01 -5.04
N LEU A 245 -4.50 -4.35 -4.65
CA LEU A 245 -3.74 -3.55 -3.68
C LEU A 245 -3.10 -2.32 -4.31
N LYS A 246 -3.08 -1.22 -3.54
CA LYS A 246 -2.38 0.01 -3.91
C LYS A 246 -1.14 0.16 -3.02
N TYR A 247 0.03 0.21 -3.64
CA TYR A 247 1.29 0.35 -2.90
C TYR A 247 1.34 1.65 -2.08
N LYS A 248 1.55 1.52 -0.77
CA LYS A 248 1.76 2.63 0.16
C LYS A 248 2.65 2.20 1.31
N TYR A 249 3.70 2.99 1.55
CA TYR A 249 4.58 2.82 2.70
C TYR A 249 3.85 3.01 4.04
N ASP A 250 4.32 2.29 5.05
CA ASP A 250 3.78 2.36 6.41
C ASP A 250 3.90 3.71 7.11
N ASP A 251 4.90 4.50 6.75
CA ASP A 251 5.06 5.85 7.29
C ASP A 251 3.88 6.77 6.92
N LEU A 252 3.19 6.47 5.81
CA LEU A 252 1.99 7.17 5.35
C LEU A 252 0.68 6.57 5.90
N THR A 253 0.64 5.27 6.19
CA THR A 253 -0.61 4.55 6.54
C THR A 253 -0.74 4.29 8.05
N ALA A 254 0.38 4.05 8.74
CA ALA A 254 0.43 3.69 10.14
C ALA A 254 1.17 4.72 11.01
N GLU A 255 1.77 5.74 10.39
CA GLU A 255 2.68 6.74 11.00
C GLU A 255 3.81 6.09 11.81
N VAL A 256 4.23 4.89 11.41
CA VAL A 256 5.38 4.16 11.95
C VAL A 256 6.25 3.68 10.79
N PRO A 257 7.55 3.44 11.02
CA PRO A 257 8.48 3.07 9.94
C PRO A 257 8.13 1.76 9.26
N GLU A 258 7.50 0.85 9.99
CA GLU A 258 7.18 -0.53 9.58
C GLU A 258 5.97 -1.01 10.40
N PHE A 259 4.97 -1.60 9.75
CA PHE A 259 3.71 -2.07 10.32
C PHE A 259 3.08 -3.15 9.45
N TRP A 260 3.56 -4.38 9.60
CA TRP A 260 3.03 -5.52 8.87
C TRP A 260 1.53 -5.68 9.13
N LEU A 261 0.74 -5.63 8.06
CA LEU A 261 -0.69 -5.86 8.07
C LEU A 261 -0.99 -7.35 8.14
N MET A 262 -2.02 -7.68 8.91
CA MET A 262 -2.67 -8.97 8.78
C MET A 262 -3.40 -9.04 7.44
N PRO A 263 -3.60 -10.22 6.84
CA PRO A 263 -4.14 -10.32 5.49
C PRO A 263 -5.57 -9.75 5.37
N TRP A 264 -6.42 -9.86 6.40
CA TRP A 264 -7.72 -9.17 6.41
C TRP A 264 -7.61 -7.65 6.61
N GLU A 265 -6.53 -7.16 7.22
CA GLU A 265 -6.26 -5.71 7.31
C GLU A 265 -5.91 -5.19 5.91
N SER A 266 -5.04 -5.88 5.16
CA SER A 266 -4.71 -5.53 3.76
C SER A 266 -5.95 -5.54 2.86
N VAL A 267 -6.82 -6.56 2.99
CA VAL A 267 -8.10 -6.60 2.26
C VAL A 267 -9.00 -5.41 2.60
N GLN A 268 -9.09 -5.04 3.89
CA GLN A 268 -9.96 -3.95 4.34
C GLN A 268 -9.42 -2.56 4.08
N ALA A 269 -8.11 -2.41 3.96
CA ALA A 269 -7.45 -1.14 3.71
C ALA A 269 -7.20 -0.89 2.21
N GLU A 270 -7.20 -1.94 1.37
CA GLU A 270 -6.84 -1.92 -0.06
C GLU A 270 -5.45 -1.33 -0.34
N ILE A 271 -4.59 -1.32 0.66
CA ILE A 271 -3.25 -0.74 0.64
C ILE A 271 -2.30 -1.67 1.37
N GLY A 272 -1.02 -1.55 1.05
CA GLY A 272 0.08 -2.16 1.76
C GLY A 272 1.39 -1.89 1.03
N ASP A 273 2.50 -2.34 1.60
CA ASP A 273 3.81 -2.36 0.97
C ASP A 273 4.33 -3.80 0.81
N CYS A 274 5.63 -3.98 0.62
CA CYS A 274 6.18 -5.21 0.04
C CYS A 274 5.75 -6.48 0.79
N GLU A 275 5.86 -6.48 2.12
CA GLU A 275 5.48 -7.60 2.97
C GLU A 275 3.96 -7.81 3.02
N ASP A 276 3.17 -6.74 2.99
CA ASP A 276 1.72 -6.83 3.17
C ASP A 276 1.08 -7.61 2.03
N GLY A 277 1.46 -7.28 0.80
CA GLY A 277 0.99 -8.02 -0.37
C GLY A 277 1.59 -9.42 -0.45
N ALA A 278 2.84 -9.63 0.01
CA ALA A 278 3.43 -10.96 0.10
C ALA A 278 2.67 -11.87 1.10
N ILE A 279 2.35 -11.33 2.27
CA ILE A 279 1.54 -11.98 3.32
C ILE A 279 0.13 -12.25 2.79
N LEU A 280 -0.49 -11.30 2.08
CA LEU A 280 -1.80 -11.48 1.50
C LEU A 280 -1.83 -12.58 0.45
N ILE A 281 -0.86 -12.61 -0.49
CA ILE A 281 -0.74 -13.68 -1.48
C ILE A 281 -0.58 -15.04 -0.77
N ALA A 282 0.33 -15.14 0.20
CA ALA A 282 0.58 -16.37 0.93
C ALA A 282 -0.67 -16.87 1.66
N ALA A 283 -1.38 -15.98 2.36
CA ALA A 283 -2.60 -16.31 3.07
C ALA A 283 -3.73 -16.72 2.11
N LEU A 284 -3.89 -16.03 0.97
CA LEU A 284 -4.88 -16.40 -0.05
C LEU A 284 -4.58 -17.76 -0.69
N LEU A 285 -3.31 -18.07 -0.98
CA LEU A 285 -2.91 -19.37 -1.51
C LEU A 285 -3.33 -20.50 -0.55
N ILE A 286 -3.00 -20.35 0.73
CA ILE A 286 -3.32 -21.35 1.76
C ILE A 286 -4.83 -21.48 1.96
N ASN A 287 -5.57 -20.37 2.02
CA ASN A 287 -7.03 -20.40 2.15
C ASN A 287 -7.74 -20.87 0.86
N ALA A 288 -7.09 -20.79 -0.29
CA ALA A 288 -7.54 -21.40 -1.53
C ALA A 288 -7.16 -22.89 -1.63
N GLY A 289 -6.59 -23.48 -0.57
CA GLY A 289 -6.27 -24.89 -0.46
C GLY A 289 -4.92 -25.28 -1.07
N ILE A 290 -4.01 -24.35 -1.35
CA ILE A 290 -2.62 -24.70 -1.61
C ILE A 290 -1.99 -25.18 -0.29
N PRO A 291 -1.37 -26.37 -0.23
CA PRO A 291 -0.71 -26.82 0.98
C PRO A 291 0.38 -25.85 1.45
N ASN A 292 0.44 -25.58 2.75
CA ASN A 292 1.35 -24.58 3.32
C ASN A 292 2.84 -24.80 3.02
N TRP A 293 3.28 -26.05 2.89
CA TRP A 293 4.66 -26.40 2.55
C TRP A 293 5.05 -25.99 1.12
N ARG A 294 4.06 -25.61 0.28
CA ARG A 294 4.27 -25.02 -1.04
C ARG A 294 4.30 -23.49 -1.04
N VAL A 295 4.13 -22.84 0.10
CA VAL A 295 3.98 -21.38 0.19
C VAL A 295 4.94 -20.84 1.24
N LYS A 296 5.65 -19.75 0.93
CA LYS A 296 6.44 -19.01 1.91
C LYS A 296 6.37 -17.52 1.61
N VAL A 297 6.47 -16.68 2.61
CA VAL A 297 6.90 -15.28 2.45
C VAL A 297 8.42 -15.25 2.64
N ALA A 298 9.12 -14.51 1.80
CA ALA A 298 10.55 -14.27 1.89
C ALA A 298 10.81 -12.80 2.20
N ALA A 299 11.68 -12.55 3.17
CA ALA A 299 12.35 -11.27 3.34
C ALA A 299 13.78 -11.44 2.81
N ALA A 300 14.13 -10.63 1.81
CA ALA A 300 15.32 -10.83 1.02
C ALA A 300 15.88 -9.50 0.50
N GLU A 301 17.06 -9.58 -0.10
CA GLU A 301 17.62 -8.51 -0.90
C GLU A 301 17.21 -8.67 -2.37
N VAL A 302 16.96 -7.56 -3.04
CA VAL A 302 16.75 -7.49 -4.49
C VAL A 302 17.62 -6.38 -5.08
N VAL A 303 17.79 -6.37 -6.40
CA VAL A 303 18.43 -5.24 -7.10
C VAL A 303 17.70 -3.95 -6.72
N THR A 304 18.47 -2.94 -6.31
CA THR A 304 17.93 -1.68 -5.77
C THR A 304 16.87 -1.07 -6.69
N ASP A 305 15.79 -0.59 -6.09
CA ASP A 305 14.71 0.11 -6.78
C ASP A 305 14.28 1.32 -5.96
N PRO A 306 14.19 2.51 -6.55
CA PRO A 306 13.91 3.74 -5.81
C PRO A 306 12.54 3.77 -5.11
N ILE A 307 11.63 2.84 -5.44
CA ILE A 307 10.27 2.77 -4.91
C ILE A 307 10.09 1.51 -4.07
N PHE A 308 10.43 0.34 -4.61
CA PHE A 308 10.05 -0.93 -3.99
C PHE A 308 11.18 -1.58 -3.17
N ALA A 309 12.42 -1.13 -3.37
CA ALA A 309 13.60 -1.61 -2.63
C ALA A 309 14.66 -0.50 -2.51
N PRO A 310 14.36 0.65 -1.87
CA PRO A 310 15.24 1.81 -1.90
C PRO A 310 16.49 1.60 -1.06
N SER A 311 17.66 1.78 -1.68
CA SER A 311 18.97 1.63 -1.03
C SER A 311 20.04 2.53 -1.64
N ASP A 312 21.04 2.88 -0.84
CA ASP A 312 22.27 3.58 -1.28
C ASP A 312 23.30 2.60 -1.88
N THR A 313 23.02 1.29 -1.86
CA THR A 313 23.86 0.22 -2.43
C THR A 313 23.19 -0.41 -3.66
N GLU A 314 23.85 -1.39 -4.28
CA GLU A 314 23.30 -2.13 -5.44
C GLU A 314 22.08 -3.00 -5.10
N VAL A 315 21.82 -3.22 -3.81
CA VAL A 315 20.73 -4.06 -3.32
C VAL A 315 19.88 -3.34 -2.28
N GLY A 316 18.57 -3.56 -2.31
CA GLY A 316 17.62 -3.07 -1.31
C GLY A 316 16.85 -4.21 -0.66
N GLY A 317 16.36 -3.97 0.56
CA GLY A 317 15.48 -4.91 1.25
C GLY A 317 14.11 -4.97 0.58
N HIS A 318 13.55 -6.16 0.47
CA HIS A 318 12.25 -6.40 -0.15
C HIS A 318 11.61 -7.68 0.42
N ALA A 319 10.28 -7.77 0.31
CA ALA A 319 9.53 -8.95 0.69
C ALA A 319 8.59 -9.41 -0.42
N TYR A 320 8.52 -10.73 -0.64
CA TYR A 320 7.73 -11.35 -1.71
C TYR A 320 7.25 -12.75 -1.33
N CYS A 321 6.22 -13.25 -2.02
CA CYS A 321 5.75 -14.61 -1.84
C CYS A 321 6.55 -15.58 -2.72
N LEU A 322 6.98 -16.69 -2.15
CA LEU A 322 7.52 -17.86 -2.83
C LEU A 322 6.43 -18.92 -2.95
N TYR A 323 6.24 -19.42 -4.17
CA TYR A 323 5.32 -20.51 -4.46
C TYR A 323 6.08 -21.68 -5.08
N LEU A 324 5.92 -22.86 -4.51
CA LEU A 324 6.50 -24.10 -5.02
C LEU A 324 5.60 -24.63 -6.14
N ALA A 325 5.86 -24.22 -7.38
CA ALA A 325 5.03 -24.49 -8.54
C ALA A 325 5.18 -25.91 -9.09
N ASP A 326 4.13 -26.43 -9.71
CA ASP A 326 4.20 -27.65 -10.53
C ASP A 326 5.02 -27.34 -11.79
N LYS A 327 6.16 -28.03 -11.95
CA LYS A 327 7.09 -27.92 -13.08
C LYS A 327 7.40 -29.34 -13.58
N PRO A 328 6.51 -29.96 -14.37
CA PRO A 328 6.62 -31.38 -14.75
C PRO A 328 7.91 -31.69 -15.51
N ASP A 329 8.52 -30.71 -16.17
CA ASP A 329 9.77 -30.88 -16.91
C ASP A 329 11.02 -30.85 -16.00
N SER A 330 10.89 -30.38 -14.76
CA SER A 330 11.99 -30.39 -13.79
C SER A 330 12.23 -31.79 -13.21
N LYS A 331 13.46 -32.05 -12.75
CA LYS A 331 13.79 -33.31 -12.06
C LYS A 331 12.94 -33.51 -10.81
N ARG A 332 12.67 -32.43 -10.07
CA ARG A 332 11.93 -32.46 -8.80
C ARG A 332 10.41 -32.44 -8.98
N LYS A 333 9.92 -32.19 -10.20
CA LYS A 333 8.50 -31.91 -10.53
C LYS A 333 7.90 -30.68 -9.85
N LEU A 334 8.57 -30.14 -8.83
CA LEU A 334 8.22 -28.97 -8.06
C LEU A 334 9.42 -28.03 -7.98
N GLU A 335 9.21 -26.75 -8.29
CA GLU A 335 10.25 -25.73 -8.18
C GLU A 335 9.72 -24.40 -7.64
N TRP A 336 10.52 -23.71 -6.84
CA TRP A 336 10.17 -22.40 -6.30
C TRP A 336 10.18 -21.35 -7.40
N VAL A 337 9.09 -20.61 -7.51
CA VAL A 337 8.93 -19.39 -8.30
C VAL A 337 8.55 -18.24 -7.36
N ILE A 338 8.69 -17.02 -7.86
CA ILE A 338 8.38 -15.81 -7.11
C ILE A 338 7.03 -15.27 -7.58
N LEU A 339 6.18 -14.93 -6.61
CA LEU A 339 4.93 -14.20 -6.78
C LEU A 339 5.12 -12.86 -6.09
N ASP A 340 5.73 -11.93 -6.81
CA ASP A 340 5.90 -10.55 -6.37
C ASP A 340 4.65 -9.75 -6.75
N TRP A 341 4.29 -8.80 -5.90
CA TRP A 341 3.07 -8.01 -6.05
C TRP A 341 3.34 -6.54 -6.34
N CYS A 342 4.55 -6.04 -6.07
CA CYS A 342 4.87 -4.62 -6.20
C CYS A 342 6.14 -4.33 -7.00
N TYR A 343 7.23 -5.08 -6.82
CA TYR A 343 8.51 -4.81 -7.47
C TYR A 343 8.58 -5.34 -8.91
N LEU A 344 8.73 -6.64 -9.11
CA LEU A 344 8.70 -7.28 -10.44
C LEU A 344 7.50 -8.21 -10.55
N GLN A 345 6.31 -7.59 -10.63
CA GLN A 345 5.01 -8.21 -10.42
C GLN A 345 4.62 -9.29 -11.43
N ASP A 346 5.09 -9.16 -12.67
CA ASP A 346 4.85 -10.06 -13.81
C ASP A 346 3.49 -10.81 -13.84
N PRO A 347 2.33 -10.13 -13.62
CA PRO A 347 1.05 -10.80 -13.34
C PRO A 347 0.41 -11.45 -14.57
N GLU A 348 0.98 -11.20 -15.74
CA GLU A 348 0.57 -11.78 -17.03
C GLU A 348 1.35 -13.04 -17.39
N VAL A 349 2.43 -13.36 -16.64
CA VAL A 349 3.29 -14.52 -16.92
C VAL A 349 2.73 -15.75 -16.20
N PRO A 350 2.31 -16.80 -16.94
CA PRO A 350 1.83 -18.04 -16.32
C PRO A 350 2.89 -18.67 -15.42
N ILE A 351 2.47 -19.33 -14.35
CA ILE A 351 3.37 -19.89 -13.33
C ILE A 351 4.42 -20.84 -13.92
N GLU A 352 4.03 -21.65 -14.90
CA GLU A 352 4.90 -22.61 -15.60
C GLU A 352 6.04 -21.93 -16.35
N GLN A 353 5.83 -20.67 -16.76
CA GLN A 353 6.80 -19.88 -17.53
C GLN A 353 7.64 -18.97 -16.63
N LYS A 354 7.23 -18.76 -15.38
CA LYS A 354 8.01 -17.95 -14.44
C LYS A 354 9.40 -18.54 -14.20
N PRO A 355 10.44 -17.69 -14.17
CA PRO A 355 11.80 -18.10 -13.86
C PRO A 355 11.89 -18.65 -12.43
N LEU A 356 12.90 -19.48 -12.19
CA LEU A 356 13.07 -20.13 -10.89
C LEU A 356 13.64 -19.14 -9.87
N ALA A 357 13.14 -19.18 -8.64
CA ALA A 357 13.63 -18.33 -7.55
C ALA A 357 15.14 -18.54 -7.29
N ARG A 358 15.62 -19.79 -7.38
CA ARG A 358 17.05 -20.13 -7.19
C ARG A 358 17.99 -19.54 -8.25
N ASP A 359 17.45 -19.15 -9.39
CA ASP A 359 18.20 -18.55 -10.50
C ASP A 359 18.09 -17.01 -10.48
N GLY A 360 17.61 -16.45 -9.36
CA GLY A 360 17.43 -15.01 -9.14
C GLY A 360 16.12 -14.45 -9.70
N GLY A 361 15.16 -15.32 -10.04
CA GLY A 361 13.84 -14.90 -10.53
C GLY A 361 13.89 -14.09 -11.82
N THR A 362 12.92 -13.18 -11.99
CA THR A 362 12.83 -12.32 -13.17
C THR A 362 14.06 -11.43 -13.26
N GLU A 363 14.73 -11.47 -14.42
CA GLU A 363 15.95 -10.71 -14.72
C GLU A 363 17.14 -10.98 -13.78
N GLY A 364 17.10 -12.02 -12.95
CA GLY A 364 18.14 -12.26 -11.94
C GLY A 364 18.16 -11.19 -10.83
N ALA A 365 17.03 -10.50 -10.63
CA ALA A 365 16.91 -9.36 -9.72
C ALA A 365 16.88 -9.76 -8.23
N TYR A 366 16.51 -11.00 -7.92
CA TYR A 366 16.32 -11.46 -6.54
C TYR A 366 17.60 -12.09 -6.00
N ARG A 367 18.06 -11.61 -4.84
CA ARG A 367 19.38 -11.90 -4.25
C ARG A 367 19.23 -12.73 -2.98
N ASP A 368 19.98 -12.38 -1.95
CA ASP A 368 20.12 -13.18 -0.74
C ASP A 368 18.85 -13.12 0.10
N VAL A 369 18.35 -14.30 0.45
CA VAL A 369 17.18 -14.45 1.34
C VAL A 369 17.66 -14.42 2.78
N LEU A 370 17.21 -13.42 3.55
CA LEU A 370 17.51 -13.32 4.96
C LEU A 370 16.74 -14.40 5.73
N PHE A 371 15.44 -14.50 5.46
CA PHE A 371 14.58 -15.52 6.06
C PHE A 371 13.32 -15.77 5.26
N THR A 372 12.66 -16.90 5.55
CA THR A 372 11.33 -17.23 5.00
C THR A 372 10.40 -17.77 6.08
N PHE A 373 9.10 -17.69 5.88
CA PHE A 373 8.10 -18.25 6.79
C PHE A 373 6.79 -18.62 6.10
N ASN A 374 6.04 -19.54 6.68
CA ASN A 374 4.64 -19.80 6.38
C ASN A 374 3.82 -19.77 7.69
N ASP A 375 2.61 -20.33 7.72
CA ASP A 375 1.76 -20.36 8.93
C ASP A 375 2.25 -21.36 10.01
N GLU A 376 3.13 -22.30 9.67
CA GLU A 376 3.61 -23.36 10.57
C GLU A 376 5.11 -23.28 10.91
N PHE A 377 5.92 -22.85 9.96
CA PHE A 377 7.38 -22.88 10.03
C PHE A 377 8.00 -21.54 9.62
N SER A 378 9.16 -21.28 10.20
CA SER A 378 10.02 -20.15 9.86
C SER A 378 11.45 -20.68 9.71
N TRP A 379 12.17 -20.23 8.68
CA TRP A 379 13.49 -20.71 8.32
C TRP A 379 14.46 -19.54 8.16
N ALA A 380 15.62 -19.64 8.83
CA ALA A 380 16.72 -18.68 8.76
C ALA A 380 18.03 -19.39 9.13
N GLN A 381 19.18 -18.82 8.75
CA GLN A 381 20.50 -19.39 9.11
C GLN A 381 20.80 -19.36 10.62
N SER A 382 20.08 -18.51 11.37
CA SER A 382 20.11 -18.45 12.83
C SER A 382 18.80 -17.85 13.34
N SER A 383 18.48 -17.99 14.64
CA SER A 383 17.33 -17.31 15.25
C SER A 383 17.44 -15.81 15.04
N LEU A 384 16.42 -15.20 14.45
CA LEU A 384 16.44 -13.82 13.99
C LEU A 384 15.40 -12.98 14.73
N GLU A 385 15.85 -11.89 15.34
CA GLU A 385 14.98 -10.80 15.76
C GLU A 385 15.00 -9.74 14.66
N VAL A 386 13.85 -9.51 14.03
CA VAL A 386 13.68 -8.46 13.03
C VAL A 386 13.50 -7.15 13.78
N LYS A 387 14.60 -6.39 13.89
CA LYS A 387 14.66 -5.08 14.53
C LYS A 387 14.40 -3.99 13.50
N GLU A 388 13.59 -2.99 13.84
CA GLU A 388 13.35 -1.83 12.98
C GLU A 388 14.66 -1.12 12.63
N GLY A 389 14.93 -0.99 11.33
CA GLY A 389 16.05 -0.26 10.77
C GLY A 389 15.68 1.13 10.27
N ARG A 390 14.99 1.96 11.06
CA ARG A 390 14.88 3.44 10.92
C ARG A 390 14.03 3.99 12.06
N ILE A 391 14.69 4.64 13.01
CA ILE A 391 14.07 5.22 14.21
C ILE A 391 13.01 6.28 13.83
N SER A 392 11.73 6.02 14.08
CA SER A 392 10.71 7.07 14.18
C SER A 392 10.94 7.87 15.47
N LYS A 393 11.60 9.03 15.35
CA LYS A 393 11.54 10.06 16.39
C LYS A 393 10.21 10.79 16.26
N ASN A 394 9.29 10.46 17.17
CA ASN A 394 8.00 11.13 17.42
C ASN A 394 6.92 10.84 16.36
N ARG A 395 5.82 10.15 16.68
CA ARG A 395 4.57 10.77 17.18
C ARG A 395 3.51 9.72 17.54
N THR A 396 2.48 10.17 18.26
CA THR A 396 1.25 9.44 18.63
C THR A 396 0.18 9.74 17.59
N VAL A 397 -0.34 8.73 16.91
CA VAL A 397 -1.47 8.86 15.97
C VAL A 397 -2.79 8.85 16.73
N LYS A 398 -3.74 9.72 16.36
CA LYS A 398 -5.15 9.57 16.75
C LYS A 398 -5.91 8.85 15.65
N LYS A 399 -6.62 7.81 16.07
CA LYS A 399 -7.53 6.97 15.32
C LYS A 399 -8.63 7.81 14.69
N ASP A 400 -8.72 7.79 13.36
CA ASP A 400 -9.96 7.77 12.55
C ASP A 400 -9.56 7.61 11.07
N GLU A 401 -10.28 6.76 10.33
CA GLU A 401 -10.14 6.42 8.90
C GLU A 401 -9.15 5.33 8.46
N ILE A 402 -9.21 4.09 8.99
CA ILE A 402 -8.72 2.91 8.23
C ILE A 402 -9.51 1.65 8.62
N ILE A 403 -10.79 1.55 8.28
CA ILE A 403 -11.49 0.25 8.12
C ILE A 403 -12.65 0.49 7.14
N ALA A 404 -12.57 -0.03 5.91
CA ALA A 404 -13.76 -0.18 5.07
C ALA A 404 -14.64 -1.30 5.66
N PRO A 405 -15.95 -1.07 5.89
CA PRO A 405 -16.84 -2.13 6.35
C PRO A 405 -16.79 -3.32 5.38
N LEU A 406 -16.72 -4.55 5.91
CA LEU A 406 -16.67 -5.78 5.09
C LEU A 406 -17.74 -5.76 3.98
N GLU A 407 -18.95 -5.31 4.30
CA GLU A 407 -20.07 -5.19 3.36
C GLU A 407 -19.75 -4.35 2.11
N ASP A 408 -18.96 -3.28 2.25
CA ASP A 408 -18.62 -2.40 1.13
C ASP A 408 -17.54 -3.02 0.23
N ILE A 409 -16.64 -3.81 0.81
CA ILE A 409 -15.67 -4.63 0.09
C ILE A 409 -16.40 -5.72 -0.69
N LEU A 410 -17.38 -6.39 -0.08
CA LEU A 410 -18.18 -7.43 -0.76
C LEU A 410 -18.93 -6.87 -1.97
N LYS A 411 -19.47 -5.65 -1.84
CA LYS A 411 -20.14 -4.95 -2.95
C LYS A 411 -19.15 -4.63 -4.08
N HIS A 412 -17.94 -4.20 -3.76
CA HIS A 412 -16.96 -3.86 -4.78
C HIS A 412 -16.49 -5.11 -5.56
N LEU A 413 -16.28 -6.23 -4.86
CA LEU A 413 -15.93 -7.51 -5.48
C LEU A 413 -17.06 -8.06 -6.37
N ALA A 414 -18.33 -7.86 -5.97
CA ALA A 414 -19.48 -8.26 -6.75
C ALA A 414 -19.73 -7.38 -8.01
N ASP A 415 -19.32 -6.11 -7.98
CA ASP A 415 -19.47 -5.18 -9.10
C ASP A 415 -18.65 -5.60 -10.34
N GLU A 416 -17.46 -6.17 -10.13
CA GLU A 416 -16.61 -6.72 -11.19
C GLU A 416 -17.20 -7.99 -11.84
N GLU A 417 -17.77 -8.89 -11.04
CA GLU A 417 -18.52 -10.08 -11.50
C GLU A 417 -19.75 -9.66 -12.32
N LEU A 418 -20.51 -8.69 -11.82
CA LEU A 418 -21.68 -8.14 -12.50
C LEU A 418 -21.30 -7.52 -13.85
N LYS A 419 -20.23 -6.71 -13.93
CA LYS A 419 -19.74 -6.14 -15.21
C LYS A 419 -19.29 -7.20 -16.21
N LYS A 420 -18.74 -8.33 -15.76
CA LYS A 420 -18.39 -9.46 -16.63
C LYS A 420 -19.64 -10.16 -17.17
N ILE A 421 -20.64 -10.36 -16.31
CA ILE A 421 -21.94 -10.91 -16.71
C ILE A 421 -22.65 -9.97 -17.69
N PHE A 422 -22.71 -8.67 -17.40
CA PHE A 422 -23.36 -7.68 -18.26
C PHE A 422 -22.68 -7.58 -19.64
N ARG A 423 -21.35 -7.63 -19.70
CA ARG A 423 -20.61 -7.75 -20.97
C ARG A 423 -20.92 -9.04 -21.72
N LYS A 424 -21.03 -10.18 -21.03
CA LYS A 424 -21.38 -11.48 -21.62
C LYS A 424 -22.78 -11.49 -22.24
N TYR A 425 -23.72 -10.71 -21.70
CA TYR A 425 -25.10 -10.61 -22.19
C TYR A 425 -25.41 -9.35 -23.00
N GLY A 426 -24.40 -8.52 -23.32
CA GLY A 426 -24.57 -7.31 -24.12
C GLY A 426 -25.42 -6.22 -23.44
N ILE A 427 -25.41 -6.18 -22.11
CA ILE A 427 -26.13 -5.19 -21.31
C ILE A 427 -25.15 -4.05 -20.99
N GLU A 428 -25.42 -2.86 -21.51
CA GLU A 428 -24.69 -1.64 -21.13
C GLU A 428 -25.32 -1.03 -19.87
N ILE A 429 -24.48 -0.58 -18.94
CA ILE A 429 -24.89 0.08 -17.70
C ILE A 429 -24.33 1.50 -17.76
N GLU A 430 -25.19 2.51 -17.57
CA GLU A 430 -24.80 3.92 -17.39
C GLU A 430 -24.31 4.21 -15.96
#